data_AF-A0A5B9Y409-F1
#
_entry.id   AF-A0A5B9Y409-F1
#
_cell.length_a   1.000
_cell.length_b   1.000
_cell.length_c   1.000
_cell.angle_alpha   90.00
_cell.angle_beta   90.00
_cell.angle_gamma   90.00
#
_symmetry.space_group_name_H-M   'P 1'
#
loop_
_entity.id
_entity.type
_entity.pdbx_description
1 polymer ?
#
loop_
_entity_poly.entity_id
_entity_poly.type
_entity_poly.pdbx_seq_one_letter_code
_entity_poly.pdbx_strand_id
1 'polypeptide(L)'
;MEPLKDENQELDSQEITIDEFHSKEEQKAMKKVARTLIKNEGNGQIDLSHIENKIMSRREQILLVQTYFKTKFFKDLAMLALAALIMTISFDYFISSTGRTGLFPAGLGSVARFLAILTFNDDVSKQSSFYFIYYFLMNLPLFVFGYIKLGKKFTYTTLLFIGLQIAFDQILQLIPFINPTSFHVIVNYQLLQEIGNSWNSGIWLFIFAALGGVLLGVAYSITYKIGSSTGGSDFLTMYFSNKKNTPIGNINRNVNFCILGVVIILNTAILPMDMINADIKINALSNLGWENALSDGTIDKMIDFAVNPANRVAVIDGQISPEFIFNLGLDSDVVTPENLAENIKNIFTKDGANPSYQYNYLIEILTKKGFGNEMSGVSALKVKVMFMFGPSLFASIVLVLCVSMTTNALYPKYKIRTFLITTNSPKEMNKTLLDKGYQNDIVSWDGTNRINRNYLHRSVIMVSMSVMNWDLIEKEIFLADPHAKINVLKTKAVKGIFNYEIKKNDERDIIHRQVERDEVELEKIRQIAIVKYNKENEKINKKRSKKTKKISKITNKIVGKDNDKKIQ
;
A
#
# COMPACT_ATOMS: atom_id res chain seq x y z
N MET A 1 70.45 29.64 22.60
CA MET A 1 70.32 31.07 22.29
C MET A 1 69.49 31.16 21.01
N GLU A 2 68.24 31.62 21.16
CA GLU A 2 67.25 32.16 20.18
C GLU A 2 66.99 31.50 18.80
N PRO A 3 65.80 31.70 18.19
CA PRO A 3 64.44 31.73 18.77
C PRO A 3 63.40 30.94 17.92
N LEU A 4 62.22 30.74 18.50
CA LEU A 4 61.00 30.21 17.87
C LEU A 4 60.38 31.24 16.90
N LYS A 5 59.89 30.78 15.75
CA LYS A 5 59.02 31.52 14.83
C LYS A 5 57.70 30.76 14.61
N ASP A 6 56.60 31.50 14.76
CA ASP A 6 55.23 31.14 14.39
C ASP A 6 55.09 30.79 12.92
N GLU A 7 54.30 29.77 12.61
CA GLU A 7 53.61 29.61 11.32
C GLU A 7 52.26 28.90 11.55
N ASN A 8 51.20 29.70 11.66
CA ASN A 8 49.82 29.24 11.49
C ASN A 8 49.57 29.03 9.99
N GLN A 9 49.44 27.77 9.56
CA GLN A 9 49.02 27.42 8.21
C GLN A 9 47.50 27.45 8.06
N GLU A 10 47.08 28.16 7.02
CA GLU A 10 45.74 28.27 6.44
C GLU A 10 45.16 26.89 6.06
N LEU A 11 43.89 26.68 6.35
CA LEU A 11 43.08 25.62 5.74
C LEU A 11 41.91 26.26 5.00
N ASP A 12 42.07 26.21 3.68
CA ASP A 12 41.22 26.64 2.59
C ASP A 12 39.75 26.19 2.78
N SER A 13 38.82 27.15 2.69
CA SER A 13 37.38 26.90 2.73
C SER A 13 36.77 27.21 1.37
N GLN A 14 36.68 26.18 0.52
CA GLN A 14 36.02 26.24 -0.77
C GLN A 14 34.52 26.53 -0.62
N GLU A 15 34.08 27.56 -1.35
CA GLU A 15 32.70 28.01 -1.48
C GLU A 15 31.77 26.88 -1.97
N ILE A 16 30.73 26.58 -1.19
CA ILE A 16 29.56 25.86 -1.68
C ILE A 16 28.50 26.89 -2.05
N THR A 17 28.43 27.24 -3.34
CA THR A 17 27.31 27.98 -3.93
C THR A 17 26.03 27.13 -3.89
N ILE A 18 25.11 27.46 -2.98
CA ILE A 18 23.74 26.95 -2.98
C ILE A 18 22.84 27.99 -3.64
N ASP A 19 22.47 27.77 -4.89
CA ASP A 19 21.39 28.51 -5.57
C ASP A 19 20.03 28.10 -4.97
N GLU A 20 19.48 28.94 -4.08
CA GLU A 20 18.12 28.76 -3.53
C GLU A 20 17.05 29.14 -4.59
N PHE A 21 16.34 28.14 -5.13
CA PHE A 21 15.12 28.31 -5.90
C PHE A 21 13.98 28.85 -5.01
N HIS A 22 13.66 30.14 -5.15
CA HIS A 22 12.49 30.76 -4.51
C HIS A 22 11.21 30.59 -5.33
N SER A 23 10.10 30.23 -4.67
CA SER A 23 8.76 30.25 -5.28
C SER A 23 8.32 31.70 -5.60
N LYS A 24 7.56 31.91 -6.69
CA LYS A 24 7.02 33.23 -7.09
C LYS A 24 6.16 33.88 -6.00
N GLU A 25 5.57 33.07 -5.12
CA GLU A 25 4.80 33.57 -3.97
C GLU A 25 5.70 34.10 -2.85
N GLU A 26 6.86 33.47 -2.60
CA GLU A 26 7.85 33.97 -1.62
C GLU A 26 8.38 35.34 -2.03
N GLN A 27 8.68 35.53 -3.32
CA GLN A 27 9.11 36.82 -3.83
C GLN A 27 8.02 37.91 -3.71
N LYS A 28 6.74 37.53 -3.81
CA LYS A 28 5.61 38.46 -3.65
C LYS A 28 5.40 38.85 -2.19
N ALA A 29 5.50 37.90 -1.27
CA ALA A 29 5.38 38.13 0.17
C ALA A 29 6.49 39.07 0.69
N MET A 30 7.75 38.79 0.34
CA MET A 30 8.89 39.62 0.71
C MET A 30 8.77 41.05 0.15
N LYS A 31 8.24 41.20 -1.07
CA LYS A 31 8.03 42.50 -1.72
C LYS A 31 6.87 43.30 -1.10
N LYS A 32 5.90 42.63 -0.48
CA LYS A 32 4.79 43.27 0.25
C LYS A 32 5.26 43.76 1.63
N VAL A 33 6.02 42.92 2.34
CA VAL A 33 6.64 43.24 3.64
C VAL A 33 7.63 44.41 3.54
N ALA A 34 8.51 44.38 2.53
CA ALA A 34 9.43 45.49 2.28
C ALA A 34 8.69 46.81 2.01
N ARG A 35 7.52 46.78 1.35
CA ARG A 35 6.71 47.99 1.09
C ARG A 35 6.02 48.54 2.33
N THR A 36 5.62 47.70 3.26
CA THR A 36 5.04 48.12 4.54
C THR A 36 6.08 48.70 5.49
N LEU A 37 7.30 48.14 5.49
CA LEU A 37 8.42 48.65 6.31
C LEU A 37 8.89 50.04 5.85
N ILE A 38 8.85 50.31 4.54
CA ILE A 38 9.19 51.63 3.96
C ILE A 38 8.17 52.72 4.36
N LYS A 39 6.96 52.36 4.79
CA LYS A 39 5.92 53.34 5.14
C LYS A 39 6.01 53.85 6.58
N ASN A 40 6.81 53.19 7.43
CA ASN A 40 6.98 53.50 8.86
C ASN A 40 8.42 53.96 9.18
N GLU A 41 9.00 54.84 8.36
CA GLU A 41 10.22 55.56 8.74
C GLU A 41 9.83 56.69 9.70
N GLY A 42 9.72 56.36 10.99
CA GLY A 42 9.32 57.35 12.01
C GLY A 42 9.62 57.01 13.46
N ASN A 43 9.92 55.77 13.85
CA ASN A 43 10.38 55.46 15.21
C ASN A 43 11.31 54.24 15.20
N GLY A 44 12.47 54.40 15.86
CA GLY A 44 13.63 53.50 15.76
C GLY A 44 13.51 52.18 16.52
N GLN A 45 12.78 51.22 15.97
CA GLN A 45 12.98 49.81 16.29
C GLN A 45 12.80 48.96 15.03
N ILE A 46 13.89 48.34 14.58
CA ILE A 46 13.90 47.46 13.41
C ILE A 46 13.20 46.16 13.83
N ASP A 47 12.01 45.91 13.29
CA ASP A 47 11.27 44.68 13.53
C ASP A 47 11.92 43.49 12.79
N LEU A 48 13.00 42.95 13.36
CA LEU A 48 13.70 41.75 12.91
C LEU A 48 12.95 40.46 13.25
N SER A 49 11.90 40.55 14.09
CA SER A 49 11.20 39.39 14.65
C SER A 49 10.69 38.44 13.56
N HIS A 50 10.22 38.95 12.43
CA HIS A 50 9.72 38.12 11.34
C HIS A 50 10.82 37.29 10.65
N ILE A 51 12.01 37.88 10.49
CA ILE A 51 13.17 37.21 9.86
C ILE A 51 13.77 36.21 10.85
N GLU A 52 13.91 36.60 12.11
CA GLU A 52 14.38 35.75 13.20
C GLU A 52 13.47 34.54 13.38
N ASN A 53 12.14 34.73 13.47
CA ASN A 53 11.17 33.64 13.58
C ASN A 53 11.24 32.67 12.39
N LYS A 54 11.50 33.17 11.17
CA LYS A 54 11.66 32.32 9.99
C LYS A 54 12.96 31.51 10.03
N ILE A 55 14.06 32.10 10.50
CA ILE A 55 15.35 31.41 10.66
C ILE A 55 15.28 30.38 11.80
N MET A 56 14.70 30.77 12.93
CA MET A 56 14.43 29.91 14.08
C MET A 56 13.58 28.71 13.66
N SER A 57 12.49 28.92 12.92
CA SER A 57 11.68 27.83 12.37
C SER A 57 12.47 26.87 11.47
N ARG A 58 13.38 27.38 10.61
CA ARG A 58 14.27 26.52 9.81
C ARG A 58 15.24 25.73 10.70
N ARG A 59 15.80 26.36 11.73
CA ARG A 59 16.74 25.72 12.66
C ARG A 59 16.06 24.63 13.49
N GLU A 60 14.87 24.88 13.99
CA GLU A 60 14.01 23.90 14.66
C GLU A 60 13.75 22.69 13.76
N GLN A 61 13.43 22.91 12.47
CA GLN A 61 13.24 21.81 11.52
C GLN A 61 14.51 20.96 11.34
N ILE A 62 15.69 21.59 11.28
CA ILE A 62 16.96 20.87 11.19
C ILE A 62 17.19 20.03 12.45
N LEU A 63 16.98 20.60 13.64
CA LEU A 63 17.14 19.90 14.91
C LEU A 63 16.13 18.76 15.07
N LEU A 64 14.89 18.95 14.59
CA LEU A 64 13.85 17.91 14.55
C LEU A 64 14.31 16.72 13.71
N VAL A 65 14.84 17.01 12.52
CA VAL A 65 15.38 15.99 11.62
C VAL A 65 16.58 15.28 12.26
N GLN A 66 17.52 16.01 12.86
CA GLN A 66 18.68 15.41 13.54
C GLN A 66 18.26 14.51 14.71
N THR A 67 17.31 14.97 15.54
CA THR A 67 16.79 14.21 16.67
C THR A 67 16.09 12.94 16.19
N TYR A 68 15.33 13.03 15.09
CA TYR A 68 14.73 11.88 14.45
C TYR A 68 15.79 10.85 14.00
N PHE A 69 16.84 11.29 13.31
CA PHE A 69 17.92 10.42 12.84
C PHE A 69 18.70 9.76 13.98
N LYS A 70 18.89 10.46 15.11
CA LYS A 70 19.59 9.89 16.29
C LYS A 70 18.76 8.87 17.06
N THR A 71 17.45 9.09 17.19
CA THR A 71 16.63 8.34 18.17
C THR A 71 15.66 7.35 17.54
N LYS A 72 15.03 7.70 16.42
CA LYS A 72 13.92 6.94 15.84
C LYS A 72 14.26 6.27 14.52
N PHE A 73 15.18 6.84 13.73
CA PHE A 73 15.45 6.38 12.37
C PHE A 73 15.84 4.90 12.29
N PHE A 74 16.82 4.43 13.09
CA PHE A 74 17.23 3.03 13.04
C PHE A 74 16.10 2.07 13.47
N LYS A 75 15.28 2.46 14.43
CA LYS A 75 14.12 1.69 14.85
C LYS A 75 13.06 1.63 13.74
N ASP A 76 12.72 2.78 13.16
CA ASP A 76 11.78 2.88 12.04
C ASP A 76 12.30 2.08 10.83
N LEU A 77 13.58 2.18 10.51
CA LEU A 77 14.24 1.46 9.43
C LEU A 77 14.21 -0.06 9.67
N ALA A 78 14.55 -0.53 10.86
CA ALA A 78 14.52 -1.94 11.21
C ALA A 78 13.09 -2.52 11.14
N MET A 79 12.10 -1.78 11.64
CA MET A 79 10.70 -2.18 11.53
C MET A 79 10.21 -2.16 10.07
N LEU A 80 10.68 -1.21 9.26
CA LEU A 80 10.34 -1.12 7.83
C LEU A 80 10.95 -2.28 7.05
N ALA A 81 12.21 -2.61 7.31
CA ALA A 81 12.90 -3.75 6.73
C ALA A 81 12.24 -5.07 7.13
N LEU A 82 11.88 -5.23 8.41
CA LEU A 82 11.14 -6.39 8.90
C LEU A 82 9.77 -6.52 8.19
N ALA A 83 9.03 -5.42 8.05
CA ALA A 83 7.76 -5.43 7.35
C ALA A 83 7.92 -5.79 5.86
N ALA A 84 8.93 -5.25 5.19
CA ALA A 84 9.23 -5.56 3.80
C ALA A 84 9.62 -7.03 3.63
N LEU A 85 10.42 -7.60 4.53
CA LEU A 85 10.79 -9.02 4.53
C LEU A 85 9.58 -9.93 4.73
N ILE A 86 8.72 -9.65 5.74
CA ILE A 86 7.49 -10.41 5.98
C ILE A 86 6.56 -10.36 4.76
N MET A 87 6.42 -9.17 4.15
CA MET A 87 5.60 -9.00 2.95
C MET A 87 6.17 -9.82 1.78
N THR A 88 7.49 -9.79 1.59
CA THR A 88 8.19 -10.58 0.55
C THR A 88 7.96 -12.07 0.75
N ILE A 89 8.20 -12.60 1.96
CA ILE A 89 7.95 -14.02 2.30
C ILE A 89 6.49 -14.39 2.04
N SER A 90 5.55 -13.53 2.42
CA SER A 90 4.13 -13.78 2.19
C SER A 90 3.78 -13.83 0.70
N PHE A 91 4.29 -12.87 -0.09
CA PHE A 91 4.06 -12.85 -1.53
C PHE A 91 4.69 -14.06 -2.22
N ASP A 92 5.96 -14.34 -1.97
CA ASP A 92 6.71 -15.30 -2.77
C ASP A 92 6.31 -16.74 -2.47
N TYR A 93 6.23 -17.11 -1.18
CA TYR A 93 5.97 -18.50 -0.79
C TYR A 93 4.49 -18.85 -0.70
N PHE A 94 3.59 -17.89 -0.47
CA PHE A 94 2.16 -18.18 -0.32
C PHE A 94 1.28 -17.69 -1.47
N ILE A 95 1.65 -16.62 -2.18
CA ILE A 95 0.79 -16.06 -3.24
C ILE A 95 1.33 -16.43 -4.62
N SER A 96 2.56 -16.03 -4.94
CA SER A 96 3.19 -16.26 -6.24
C SER A 96 3.40 -17.75 -6.54
N SER A 97 3.71 -18.56 -5.52
CA SER A 97 3.83 -20.02 -5.61
C SER A 97 2.58 -20.72 -6.17
N THR A 98 1.41 -20.10 -6.03
CA THR A 98 0.13 -20.68 -6.52
C THR A 98 -0.12 -20.47 -8.02
N GLY A 99 0.77 -19.76 -8.73
CA GLY A 99 0.75 -19.68 -10.19
C GLY A 99 -0.31 -18.73 -10.78
N ARG A 100 -0.68 -18.95 -12.04
CA ARG A 100 -1.61 -18.10 -12.84
C ARG A 100 -3.10 -18.35 -12.54
N THR A 101 -3.39 -19.49 -11.92
CA THR A 101 -4.75 -19.95 -11.60
C THR A 101 -5.02 -20.00 -10.09
N GLY A 102 -4.05 -19.64 -9.25
CA GLY A 102 -4.16 -19.65 -7.80
C GLY A 102 -4.66 -18.33 -7.20
N LEU A 103 -3.91 -17.80 -6.24
CA LEU A 103 -4.26 -16.59 -5.50
C LEU A 103 -3.91 -15.33 -6.28
N PHE A 104 -4.85 -14.39 -6.30
CA PHE A 104 -4.64 -13.06 -6.83
C PHE A 104 -4.27 -12.11 -5.67
N PRO A 105 -3.08 -11.48 -5.72
CA PRO A 105 -2.68 -10.55 -4.67
C PRO A 105 -3.60 -9.33 -4.61
N ALA A 106 -3.58 -8.65 -3.47
CA ALA A 106 -4.30 -7.40 -3.27
C ALA A 106 -3.57 -6.19 -3.89
N GLY A 107 -4.31 -5.13 -4.19
CA GLY A 107 -3.77 -3.83 -4.59
C GLY A 107 -3.26 -3.76 -6.04
N LEU A 108 -2.59 -2.64 -6.36
CA LEU A 108 -2.07 -2.36 -7.71
C LEU A 108 -1.03 -3.38 -8.22
N GLY A 109 -0.43 -4.18 -7.34
CA GLY A 109 0.42 -5.30 -7.73
C GLY A 109 -0.31 -6.32 -8.61
N SER A 110 -1.57 -6.62 -8.32
CA SER A 110 -2.36 -7.52 -9.17
C SER A 110 -2.53 -7.00 -10.60
N VAL A 111 -2.69 -5.69 -10.77
CA VAL A 111 -2.79 -5.03 -12.08
C VAL A 111 -1.44 -5.05 -12.79
N ALA A 112 -0.33 -4.77 -12.08
CA ALA A 112 1.01 -4.87 -12.64
C ALA A 112 1.35 -6.30 -13.10
N ARG A 113 0.93 -7.32 -12.33
CA ARG A 113 1.10 -8.74 -12.68
C ARG A 113 0.28 -9.10 -13.91
N PHE A 114 -0.96 -8.62 -13.99
CA PHE A 114 -1.79 -8.79 -15.17
C PHE A 114 -1.15 -8.18 -16.43
N LEU A 115 -0.59 -6.96 -16.34
CA LEU A 115 0.13 -6.31 -17.45
C LEU A 115 1.38 -7.10 -17.87
N ALA A 116 2.13 -7.64 -16.91
CA ALA A 116 3.29 -8.49 -17.19
C ALA A 116 2.89 -9.76 -17.94
N ILE A 117 1.82 -10.42 -17.49
CA ILE A 117 1.24 -11.58 -18.17
C ILE A 117 0.84 -11.24 -19.61
N LEU A 118 0.10 -10.15 -19.81
CA LEU A 118 -0.38 -9.71 -21.12
C LEU A 118 0.76 -9.42 -22.11
N THR A 119 1.88 -8.88 -21.61
CA THR A 119 3.02 -8.48 -22.46
C THR A 119 3.88 -9.68 -22.84
N PHE A 120 4.04 -10.65 -21.93
CA PHE A 120 4.94 -11.80 -22.10
C PHE A 120 4.19 -13.10 -21.85
N ASN A 121 3.26 -13.46 -22.74
CA ASN A 121 2.36 -14.61 -22.53
C ASN A 121 3.11 -15.94 -22.28
N ASP A 122 4.25 -16.15 -22.94
CA ASP A 122 4.94 -17.44 -23.02
C ASP A 122 6.22 -17.55 -22.16
N ASP A 123 6.70 -16.43 -21.58
CA ASP A 123 7.98 -16.39 -20.86
C ASP A 123 7.78 -15.98 -19.39
N VAL A 124 7.66 -16.99 -18.53
CA VAL A 124 7.43 -16.82 -17.07
C VAL A 124 8.57 -16.03 -16.40
N SER A 125 9.82 -16.18 -16.89
CA SER A 125 10.96 -15.45 -16.35
C SER A 125 10.83 -13.95 -16.64
N LYS A 126 10.51 -13.58 -17.90
CA LYS A 126 10.27 -12.19 -18.27
C LYS A 126 9.04 -11.60 -17.58
N GLN A 127 7.97 -12.38 -17.36
CA GLN A 127 6.81 -11.92 -16.59
C GLN A 127 7.22 -11.44 -15.18
N SER A 128 8.07 -12.20 -14.49
CA SER A 128 8.55 -11.83 -13.15
C SER A 128 9.38 -10.55 -13.15
N SER A 129 10.34 -10.42 -14.09
CA SER A 129 11.17 -9.21 -14.17
C SER A 129 10.38 -7.96 -14.55
N PHE A 130 9.46 -8.06 -15.53
CA PHE A 130 8.66 -6.91 -15.98
C PHE A 130 7.53 -6.55 -15.02
N TYR A 131 7.07 -7.45 -14.16
CA TYR A 131 6.15 -7.14 -13.08
C TYR A 131 6.66 -5.97 -12.23
N PHE A 132 7.93 -5.96 -11.83
CA PHE A 132 8.52 -4.88 -11.03
C PHE A 132 8.58 -3.55 -11.78
N ILE A 133 8.87 -3.61 -13.09
CA ILE A 133 8.88 -2.42 -13.96
C ILE A 133 7.48 -1.82 -14.03
N TYR A 134 6.47 -2.63 -14.33
CA TYR A 134 5.07 -2.17 -14.36
C TYR A 134 4.62 -1.65 -13.01
N TYR A 135 4.95 -2.36 -11.93
CA TYR A 135 4.61 -1.94 -10.58
C TYR A 135 5.24 -0.59 -10.24
N PHE A 136 6.52 -0.37 -10.56
CA PHE A 136 7.20 0.90 -10.33
C PHE A 136 6.56 2.04 -11.15
N LEU A 137 6.31 1.82 -12.45
CA LEU A 137 5.70 2.82 -13.34
C LEU A 137 4.30 3.23 -12.86
N MET A 138 3.47 2.26 -12.46
CA MET A 138 2.14 2.53 -11.92
C MET A 138 2.17 3.30 -10.59
N ASN A 139 3.25 3.17 -9.83
CA ASN A 139 3.42 3.88 -8.57
C ASN A 139 3.96 5.32 -8.73
N LEU A 140 4.60 5.66 -9.86
CA LEU A 140 5.14 6.99 -10.11
C LEU A 140 4.11 8.13 -9.92
N PRO A 141 2.88 8.09 -10.49
CA PRO A 141 1.88 9.11 -10.23
C PRO A 141 1.42 9.14 -8.77
N LEU A 142 1.44 7.99 -8.08
CA LEU A 142 1.05 7.87 -6.68
C LEU A 142 2.11 8.43 -5.73
N PHE A 143 3.40 8.36 -6.09
CA PHE A 143 4.48 9.01 -5.36
C PHE A 143 4.32 10.54 -5.41
N VAL A 144 4.00 11.09 -6.58
CA VAL A 144 3.72 12.53 -6.72
C VAL A 144 2.50 12.92 -5.86
N PHE A 145 1.43 12.12 -5.92
CA PHE A 145 0.25 12.34 -5.08
C PHE A 145 0.58 12.28 -3.59
N GLY A 146 1.32 11.26 -3.15
CA GLY A 146 1.75 11.07 -1.76
C GLY A 146 2.58 12.24 -1.26
N TYR A 147 3.51 12.74 -2.08
CA TYR A 147 4.36 13.87 -1.71
C TYR A 147 3.54 15.13 -1.43
N ILE A 148 2.51 15.38 -2.24
CA ILE A 148 1.66 16.57 -2.15
C ILE A 148 0.60 16.43 -1.05
N LYS A 149 -0.02 15.26 -0.88
CA LYS A 149 -1.21 15.08 -0.02
C LYS A 149 -0.96 14.37 1.30
N LEU A 150 0.03 13.50 1.39
CA LEU A 150 0.36 12.71 2.60
C LEU A 150 1.66 13.17 3.26
N GLY A 151 2.51 13.87 2.50
CA GLY A 151 3.71 14.53 3.00
C GLY A 151 5.01 13.82 2.61
N LYS A 152 6.12 14.54 2.81
CA LYS A 152 7.46 14.11 2.38
C LYS A 152 7.94 12.85 3.11
N LYS A 153 7.81 12.82 4.45
CA LYS A 153 8.24 11.67 5.27
C LYS A 153 7.56 10.38 4.78
N PHE A 154 6.23 10.40 4.68
CA PHE A 154 5.44 9.26 4.23
C PHE A 154 5.89 8.74 2.87
N THR A 155 6.16 9.65 1.93
CA THR A 155 6.55 9.28 0.56
C THR A 155 7.94 8.66 0.52
N TYR A 156 8.92 9.24 1.23
CA TYR A 156 10.27 8.68 1.28
C TYR A 156 10.33 7.34 2.01
N THR A 157 9.61 7.18 3.12
CA THR A 157 9.54 5.87 3.81
C THR A 157 8.83 4.82 2.95
N THR A 158 7.85 5.22 2.14
CA THR A 158 7.15 4.29 1.23
C THR A 158 8.06 3.88 0.07
N LEU A 159 8.81 4.83 -0.51
CA LEU A 159 9.82 4.52 -1.53
C LEU A 159 10.90 3.57 -1.01
N LEU A 160 11.39 3.84 0.21
CA LEU A 160 12.36 2.98 0.87
C LEU A 160 11.78 1.58 1.14
N PHE A 161 10.52 1.49 1.58
CA PHE A 161 9.84 0.20 1.76
C PHE A 161 9.78 -0.60 0.47
N ILE A 162 9.33 0.01 -0.63
CA ILE A 162 9.25 -0.66 -1.93
C ILE A 162 10.65 -1.10 -2.39
N GLY A 163 11.66 -0.25 -2.22
CA GLY A 163 13.05 -0.60 -2.54
C GLY A 163 13.57 -1.77 -1.73
N LEU A 164 13.30 -1.81 -0.41
CA LEU A 164 13.65 -2.93 0.46
C LEU A 164 12.91 -4.21 0.08
N GLN A 165 11.62 -4.12 -0.25
CA GLN A 165 10.82 -5.27 -0.68
C GLN A 165 11.39 -5.89 -1.97
N ILE A 166 11.70 -5.05 -2.97
CA ILE A 166 12.34 -5.52 -4.22
C ILE A 166 13.70 -6.13 -3.92
N ALA A 167 14.51 -5.50 -3.06
CA ALA A 167 15.81 -6.03 -2.69
C ALA A 167 15.69 -7.42 -2.01
N PHE A 168 14.77 -7.58 -1.07
CA PHE A 168 14.55 -8.88 -0.42
C PHE A 168 14.05 -9.95 -1.37
N ASP A 169 13.12 -9.61 -2.27
CA ASP A 169 12.64 -10.53 -3.31
C ASP A 169 13.81 -11.04 -4.17
N GLN A 170 14.64 -10.12 -4.68
CA GLN A 170 15.80 -10.49 -5.50
C GLN A 170 16.83 -11.32 -4.71
N ILE A 171 17.07 -10.99 -3.44
CA ILE A 171 17.94 -11.77 -2.56
C ILE A 171 17.40 -13.20 -2.39
N LEU A 172 16.11 -13.36 -2.09
CA LEU A 172 15.49 -14.67 -1.89
C LEU A 172 15.49 -15.50 -3.18
N GLN A 173 15.28 -14.87 -4.34
CA GLN A 173 15.35 -15.57 -5.63
C GLN A 173 16.76 -16.06 -5.99
N LEU A 174 17.80 -15.32 -5.59
CA LEU A 174 19.20 -15.65 -5.91
C LEU A 174 19.82 -16.70 -4.98
N ILE A 175 19.36 -16.82 -3.73
CA ILE A 175 19.97 -17.76 -2.77
C ILE A 175 19.51 -19.20 -3.06
N PRO A 176 20.43 -20.13 -3.34
CA PRO A 176 20.10 -21.54 -3.53
C PRO A 176 19.43 -22.14 -2.27
N PHE A 177 18.58 -23.15 -2.46
CA PHE A 177 17.85 -23.90 -1.41
C PHE A 177 16.78 -23.14 -0.61
N ILE A 178 16.74 -21.80 -0.67
CA ILE A 178 15.63 -21.03 -0.12
C ILE A 178 14.77 -20.39 -1.19
N ASN A 179 15.20 -20.39 -2.46
CA ASN A 179 14.43 -19.73 -3.50
C ASN A 179 12.98 -20.26 -3.58
N PRO A 180 11.98 -19.40 -3.82
CA PRO A 180 10.56 -19.82 -3.80
C PRO A 180 10.20 -20.88 -4.85
N THR A 181 11.05 -21.07 -5.86
CA THR A 181 10.86 -22.05 -6.93
C THR A 181 11.31 -23.46 -6.54
N SER A 182 12.30 -23.63 -5.65
CA SER A 182 12.73 -24.94 -5.16
C SER A 182 12.31 -25.23 -3.72
N PHE A 183 12.18 -24.20 -2.89
CA PHE A 183 11.78 -24.33 -1.50
C PHE A 183 10.32 -23.98 -1.32
N HIS A 184 9.56 -24.94 -0.78
CA HIS A 184 8.16 -24.76 -0.44
C HIS A 184 7.98 -24.84 1.07
N VAL A 185 7.45 -23.77 1.68
CA VAL A 185 7.32 -23.64 3.14
C VAL A 185 6.41 -24.73 3.74
N ILE A 186 5.34 -25.09 3.03
CA ILE A 186 4.35 -26.06 3.53
C ILE A 186 4.19 -27.21 2.56
N VAL A 187 3.74 -26.93 1.33
CA VAL A 187 3.57 -27.93 0.28
C VAL A 187 3.90 -27.32 -1.08
N ASN A 188 4.43 -28.12 -2.00
CA ASN A 188 4.51 -27.75 -3.41
C ASN A 188 3.09 -27.70 -4.01
N TYR A 189 2.53 -26.50 -4.09
CA TYR A 189 1.18 -26.30 -4.62
C TYR A 189 1.05 -26.65 -6.11
N GLN A 190 2.11 -26.45 -6.90
CA GLN A 190 2.10 -26.78 -8.33
C GLN A 190 1.97 -28.29 -8.54
N LEU A 191 2.75 -29.08 -7.80
CA LEU A 191 2.68 -30.53 -7.84
C LEU A 191 1.32 -31.05 -7.32
N LEU A 192 0.71 -30.39 -6.34
CA LEU A 192 -0.65 -30.72 -5.88
C LEU A 192 -1.73 -30.49 -6.95
N GLN A 193 -1.51 -29.59 -7.92
CA GLN A 193 -2.45 -29.40 -9.03
C GLN A 193 -2.37 -30.54 -10.05
N GLU A 194 -1.21 -31.19 -10.16
CA GLU A 194 -0.98 -32.31 -11.08
C GLU A 194 -1.54 -33.64 -10.54
N ILE A 195 -1.52 -33.82 -9.22
CA ILE A 195 -2.09 -34.99 -8.56
C ILE A 195 -3.61 -34.80 -8.48
N GLY A 196 -4.33 -35.28 -9.50
CA GLY A 196 -5.76 -35.04 -9.77
C GLY A 196 -6.77 -35.45 -8.70
N ASN A 197 -6.76 -34.76 -7.55
CA ASN A 197 -7.77 -34.81 -6.50
C ASN A 197 -8.11 -33.38 -6.03
N SER A 198 -9.15 -32.80 -6.64
CA SER A 198 -9.65 -31.41 -6.47
C SER A 198 -9.74 -30.91 -5.02
N TRP A 199 -10.12 -31.79 -4.10
CA TRP A 199 -10.35 -31.41 -2.71
C TRP A 199 -9.07 -30.98 -1.99
N ASN A 200 -7.93 -31.64 -2.28
CA ASN A 200 -6.68 -31.28 -1.64
C ASN A 200 -6.17 -29.91 -2.13
N SER A 201 -6.16 -29.68 -3.45
CA SER A 201 -5.66 -28.43 -4.02
C SER A 201 -6.54 -27.22 -3.63
N GLY A 202 -7.86 -27.40 -3.56
CA GLY A 202 -8.78 -26.38 -3.06
C GLY A 202 -8.52 -26.00 -1.60
N ILE A 203 -8.44 -26.99 -0.70
CA ILE A 203 -8.19 -26.76 0.74
C ILE A 203 -6.85 -26.05 0.96
N TRP A 204 -5.79 -26.51 0.29
CA TRP A 204 -4.48 -25.89 0.39
C TRP A 204 -4.49 -24.45 -0.09
N LEU A 205 -5.25 -24.12 -1.14
CA LEU A 205 -5.39 -22.74 -1.62
C LEU A 205 -5.98 -21.81 -0.56
N PHE A 206 -7.00 -22.27 0.19
CA PHE A 206 -7.55 -21.50 1.32
C PHE A 206 -6.58 -21.37 2.49
N ILE A 207 -5.78 -22.40 2.78
CA ILE A 207 -4.73 -22.33 3.82
C ILE A 207 -3.67 -21.30 3.43
N PHE A 208 -3.20 -21.33 2.18
CA PHE A 208 -2.24 -20.36 1.66
C PHE A 208 -2.81 -18.94 1.72
N ALA A 209 -4.08 -18.77 1.35
CA ALA A 209 -4.77 -17.48 1.45
C ALA A 209 -4.84 -16.96 2.89
N ALA A 210 -5.20 -17.81 3.85
CA ALA A 210 -5.32 -17.41 5.25
C ALA A 210 -3.96 -17.03 5.84
N LEU A 211 -2.95 -17.88 5.68
CA LEU A 211 -1.60 -17.64 6.21
C LEU A 211 -0.93 -16.43 5.54
N GLY A 212 -0.94 -16.38 4.20
CA GLY A 212 -0.41 -15.24 3.46
C GLY A 212 -1.13 -13.95 3.83
N GLY A 213 -2.46 -14.01 4.01
CA GLY A 213 -3.26 -12.85 4.39
C GLY A 213 -2.96 -12.33 5.79
N VAL A 214 -2.75 -13.22 6.75
CA VAL A 214 -2.32 -12.83 8.10
C VAL A 214 -0.95 -12.17 8.06
N LEU A 215 0.04 -12.79 7.40
CA LEU A 215 1.40 -12.23 7.29
C LEU A 215 1.41 -10.87 6.60
N LEU A 216 0.66 -10.70 5.51
CA LEU A 216 0.47 -9.42 4.85
C LEU A 216 -0.17 -8.39 5.77
N GLY A 217 -1.20 -8.76 6.53
CA GLY A 217 -1.83 -7.86 7.49
C GLY A 217 -0.90 -7.44 8.63
N VAL A 218 0.03 -8.30 9.06
CA VAL A 218 1.10 -7.96 10.01
C VAL A 218 2.05 -6.93 9.38
N ALA A 219 2.55 -7.20 8.18
CA ALA A 219 3.44 -6.28 7.46
C ALA A 219 2.78 -4.90 7.23
N TYR A 220 1.52 -4.88 6.80
CA TYR A 220 0.76 -3.65 6.57
C TYR A 220 0.64 -2.84 7.88
N SER A 221 0.36 -3.52 8.99
CA SER A 221 0.22 -2.89 10.29
C SER A 221 1.51 -2.26 10.80
N ILE A 222 2.65 -2.93 10.63
CA ILE A 222 3.97 -2.39 10.99
C ILE A 222 4.27 -1.15 10.13
N THR A 223 4.02 -1.26 8.82
CA THR A 223 4.26 -0.18 7.86
C THR A 223 3.42 1.06 8.16
N TYR A 224 2.13 0.88 8.47
CA TYR A 224 1.24 1.99 8.83
C TYR A 224 1.58 2.63 10.17
N LYS A 225 2.07 1.88 11.18
CA LYS A 225 2.54 2.43 12.47
C LYS A 225 3.69 3.42 12.31
N ILE A 226 4.58 3.19 11.34
CA ILE A 226 5.72 4.08 11.02
C ILE A 226 5.25 5.36 10.31
N GLY A 227 4.02 5.35 9.76
CA GLY A 227 3.53 6.38 8.85
C GLY A 227 4.09 6.19 7.45
N SER A 228 4.18 4.94 7.01
CA SER A 228 4.54 4.55 5.64
C SER A 228 3.37 3.81 4.98
N SER A 229 3.56 3.34 3.75
CA SER A 229 2.63 2.50 3.00
C SER A 229 3.37 1.40 2.26
N THR A 230 2.65 0.36 1.86
CA THR A 230 3.19 -0.72 1.02
C THR A 230 3.26 -0.36 -0.47
N GLY A 231 2.86 0.86 -0.82
CA GLY A 231 2.74 1.29 -2.20
C GLY A 231 1.38 0.97 -2.82
N GLY A 232 1.20 1.38 -4.07
CA GLY A 232 0.01 1.12 -4.85
C GLY A 232 -1.24 1.81 -4.28
N SER A 233 -2.36 1.08 -4.26
CA SER A 233 -3.66 1.59 -3.83
C SER A 233 -3.64 2.12 -2.39
N ASP A 234 -2.65 1.71 -1.59
CA ASP A 234 -2.50 2.15 -0.21
C ASP A 234 -2.26 3.66 -0.06
N PHE A 235 -1.71 4.34 -1.07
CA PHE A 235 -1.63 5.82 -1.08
C PHE A 235 -3.03 6.44 -0.99
N LEU A 236 -3.97 5.93 -1.78
CA LEU A 236 -5.36 6.42 -1.76
C LEU A 236 -6.06 5.97 -0.48
N THR A 237 -5.91 4.71 -0.07
CA THR A 237 -6.60 4.21 1.12
C THR A 237 -6.16 4.93 2.39
N MET A 238 -4.86 5.25 2.53
CA MET A 238 -4.33 6.05 3.64
C MET A 238 -4.86 7.48 3.62
N TYR A 239 -4.90 8.12 2.43
CA TYR A 239 -5.48 9.45 2.29
C TYR A 239 -6.96 9.49 2.72
N PHE A 240 -7.76 8.53 2.24
CA PHE A 240 -9.17 8.44 2.62
C PHE A 240 -9.36 8.05 4.08
N SER A 241 -8.49 7.21 4.65
CA SER A 241 -8.51 6.83 6.07
C SER A 241 -8.27 8.04 6.97
N ASN A 242 -7.27 8.87 6.64
CA ASN A 242 -7.02 10.13 7.35
C ASN A 242 -8.15 11.14 7.18
N LYS A 243 -8.74 11.25 5.98
CA LYS A 243 -9.82 12.21 5.72
C LYS A 243 -11.15 11.82 6.39
N LYS A 244 -11.46 10.52 6.42
CA LYS A 244 -12.73 9.99 6.96
C LYS A 244 -12.62 9.50 8.41
N ASN A 245 -11.42 9.47 8.99
CA ASN A 245 -11.13 8.90 10.31
C ASN A 245 -11.66 7.46 10.47
N THR A 246 -11.52 6.66 9.43
CA THR A 246 -11.99 5.27 9.41
C THR A 246 -10.82 4.29 9.38
N PRO A 247 -10.97 3.09 9.98
CA PRO A 247 -9.92 2.07 9.94
C PRO A 247 -9.47 1.76 8.51
N ILE A 248 -8.15 1.86 8.28
CA ILE A 248 -7.55 1.69 6.96
C ILE A 248 -7.83 0.30 6.37
N GLY A 249 -7.85 -0.75 7.19
CA GLY A 249 -8.11 -2.12 6.74
C GLY A 249 -9.47 -2.24 6.04
N ASN A 250 -10.52 -1.59 6.56
CA ASN A 250 -11.85 -1.63 5.94
C ASN A 250 -11.87 -0.95 4.57
N ILE A 251 -11.19 0.19 4.44
CA ILE A 251 -11.08 0.90 3.16
C ILE A 251 -10.28 0.04 2.17
N ASN A 252 -9.15 -0.51 2.63
CA ASN A 252 -8.27 -1.33 1.80
C ASN A 252 -9.00 -2.58 1.29
N ARG A 253 -9.74 -3.27 2.16
CA ARG A 253 -10.61 -4.40 1.77
C ARG A 253 -11.54 -4.05 0.61
N ASN A 254 -12.27 -2.94 0.72
CA ASN A 254 -13.25 -2.56 -0.29
C ASN A 254 -12.57 -2.21 -1.63
N VAL A 255 -11.46 -1.48 -1.59
CA VAL A 255 -10.67 -1.17 -2.79
C VAL A 255 -10.11 -2.44 -3.42
N ASN A 256 -9.59 -3.36 -2.61
CA ASN A 256 -9.05 -4.63 -3.08
C ASN A 256 -10.11 -5.55 -3.67
N PHE A 257 -11.35 -5.56 -3.15
CA PHE A 257 -12.44 -6.30 -3.80
C PHE A 257 -12.78 -5.76 -5.19
N CYS A 258 -12.78 -4.43 -5.38
CA CYS A 258 -12.97 -3.85 -6.70
C CYS A 258 -11.83 -4.25 -7.65
N ILE A 259 -10.58 -4.14 -7.21
CA ILE A 259 -9.41 -4.52 -8.01
C ILE A 259 -9.45 -6.02 -8.34
N LEU A 260 -9.74 -6.87 -7.35
CA LEU A 260 -9.83 -8.33 -7.51
C LEU A 260 -10.87 -8.71 -8.58
N GLY A 261 -12.06 -8.11 -8.52
CA GLY A 261 -13.11 -8.36 -9.52
C GLY A 261 -12.65 -7.99 -10.93
N VAL A 262 -12.02 -6.83 -11.11
CA VAL A 262 -11.49 -6.39 -12.41
C VAL A 262 -10.40 -7.34 -12.90
N VAL A 263 -9.41 -7.66 -12.06
CA VAL A 263 -8.28 -8.49 -12.45
C VAL A 263 -8.70 -9.93 -12.77
N ILE A 264 -9.64 -10.51 -12.01
CA ILE A 264 -10.13 -11.86 -12.30
C ILE A 264 -10.87 -11.92 -13.63
N ILE A 265 -11.72 -10.93 -13.93
CA ILE A 265 -12.43 -10.85 -15.21
C ILE A 265 -11.42 -10.76 -16.36
N LEU A 266 -10.44 -9.86 -16.25
CA LEU A 266 -9.42 -9.65 -17.27
C LEU A 266 -8.52 -10.89 -17.44
N ASN A 267 -8.05 -11.48 -16.34
CA ASN A 267 -7.20 -12.67 -16.38
C ASN A 267 -7.94 -13.86 -16.99
N THR A 268 -9.20 -14.08 -16.62
CA THR A 268 -10.04 -15.15 -17.17
C THR A 268 -10.29 -14.97 -18.67
N ALA A 269 -10.40 -13.72 -19.14
CA ALA A 269 -10.59 -13.44 -20.57
C ALA A 269 -9.39 -13.94 -21.40
N ILE A 270 -8.17 -13.73 -20.92
CA ILE A 270 -6.91 -14.04 -21.63
C ILE A 270 -6.40 -15.46 -21.32
N LEU A 271 -6.83 -16.08 -20.22
CA LEU A 271 -6.36 -17.40 -19.81
C LEU A 271 -6.67 -18.48 -20.88
N PRO A 272 -5.64 -19.23 -21.33
CA PRO A 272 -5.82 -20.43 -22.15
C PRO A 272 -6.64 -21.51 -21.43
N MET A 273 -7.41 -22.31 -22.18
CA MET A 273 -8.35 -23.27 -21.60
C MET A 273 -7.69 -24.56 -21.12
N ASP A 274 -6.52 -24.90 -21.64
CA ASP A 274 -5.66 -25.97 -21.14
C ASP A 274 -5.23 -25.74 -19.68
N MET A 275 -4.96 -24.49 -19.29
CA MET A 275 -4.55 -24.12 -17.93
C MET A 275 -5.68 -24.17 -16.90
N ILE A 276 -6.94 -24.22 -17.34
CA ILE A 276 -8.08 -24.38 -16.44
C ILE A 276 -8.12 -25.83 -15.95
N ASN A 277 -8.34 -26.02 -14.65
CA ASN A 277 -8.42 -27.34 -14.05
C ASN A 277 -9.53 -28.20 -14.70
N ALA A 278 -9.24 -29.48 -14.95
CA ALA A 278 -10.16 -30.42 -15.59
C ALA A 278 -11.51 -30.52 -14.86
N ASP A 279 -11.53 -30.50 -13.53
CA ASP A 279 -12.76 -30.58 -12.73
C ASP A 279 -13.71 -29.40 -12.98
N ILE A 280 -13.15 -28.20 -13.18
CA ILE A 280 -13.94 -27.01 -13.52
C ILE A 280 -14.56 -27.20 -14.91
N LYS A 281 -13.80 -27.75 -15.86
CA LYS A 281 -14.31 -28.06 -17.21
C LYS A 281 -15.42 -29.12 -17.13
N ILE A 282 -15.19 -30.22 -16.41
CA ILE A 282 -16.17 -31.31 -16.22
C ILE A 282 -17.46 -30.74 -15.64
N ASN A 283 -17.38 -29.97 -14.54
CA ASN A 283 -18.56 -29.39 -13.90
C ASN A 283 -19.26 -28.36 -14.80
N ALA A 284 -18.52 -27.55 -15.57
CA ALA A 284 -19.13 -26.58 -16.47
C ALA A 284 -19.89 -27.27 -17.62
N LEU A 285 -19.26 -28.30 -18.20
CA LEU A 285 -19.78 -29.06 -19.33
C LEU A 285 -20.94 -29.99 -18.93
N SER A 286 -20.85 -30.68 -17.80
CA SER A 286 -21.93 -31.52 -17.28
C SER A 286 -23.20 -30.70 -17.03
N ASN A 287 -23.04 -29.51 -16.44
CA ASN A 287 -24.14 -28.56 -16.22
C ASN A 287 -24.67 -27.93 -17.52
N LEU A 288 -23.90 -27.94 -18.62
CA LEU A 288 -24.37 -27.46 -19.93
C LEU A 288 -25.34 -28.46 -20.57
N GLY A 289 -25.11 -29.75 -20.35
CA GLY A 289 -25.84 -30.83 -20.99
C GLY A 289 -25.34 -31.09 -22.41
N TRP A 290 -25.54 -32.32 -22.87
CA TRP A 290 -25.07 -32.79 -24.17
C TRP A 290 -25.75 -32.07 -25.34
N GLU A 291 -27.04 -31.71 -25.22
CA GLU A 291 -27.81 -31.04 -26.30
C GLU A 291 -27.19 -29.68 -26.68
N ASN A 292 -26.84 -28.89 -25.67
CA ASN A 292 -26.21 -27.59 -25.86
C ASN A 292 -24.75 -27.73 -26.33
N ALA A 293 -24.03 -28.76 -25.87
CA ALA A 293 -22.68 -29.05 -26.35
C ALA A 293 -22.67 -29.57 -27.80
N LEU A 294 -23.74 -30.26 -28.22
CA LEU A 294 -23.96 -30.71 -29.59
C LEU A 294 -24.25 -29.52 -30.51
N SER A 295 -25.17 -28.64 -30.11
CA SER A 295 -25.56 -27.48 -30.92
C SER A 295 -24.43 -26.46 -31.09
N ASP A 296 -23.53 -26.35 -30.11
CA ASP A 296 -22.34 -25.49 -30.12
C ASP A 296 -21.13 -26.15 -30.84
N GLY A 297 -21.29 -27.37 -31.37
CA GLY A 297 -20.23 -28.13 -32.05
C GLY A 297 -19.09 -28.60 -31.14
N THR A 298 -19.27 -28.52 -29.82
CA THR A 298 -18.25 -28.94 -28.84
C THR A 298 -18.11 -30.46 -28.80
N ILE A 299 -19.20 -31.21 -29.00
CA ILE A 299 -19.14 -32.67 -29.10
C ILE A 299 -18.33 -33.12 -30.32
N ASP A 300 -18.49 -32.47 -31.47
CA ASP A 300 -17.69 -32.80 -32.65
C ASP A 300 -16.18 -32.62 -32.37
N LYS A 301 -15.81 -31.53 -31.70
CA LYS A 301 -14.42 -31.28 -31.29
C LYS A 301 -13.91 -32.26 -30.24
N MET A 302 -14.78 -32.72 -29.34
CA MET A 302 -14.46 -33.78 -28.38
C MET A 302 -14.16 -35.09 -29.09
N ILE A 303 -14.93 -35.43 -30.13
CA ILE A 303 -14.71 -36.62 -30.96
C ILE A 303 -13.39 -36.51 -31.71
N ASP A 304 -13.12 -35.39 -32.37
CA ASP A 304 -11.86 -35.14 -33.07
C ASP A 304 -10.65 -35.29 -32.13
N PHE A 305 -10.76 -34.74 -30.91
CA PHE A 305 -9.72 -34.88 -29.89
C PHE A 305 -9.55 -36.33 -29.41
N ALA A 306 -10.65 -37.07 -29.24
CA ALA A 306 -10.63 -38.44 -28.74
C ALA A 306 -9.97 -39.41 -29.74
N VAL A 307 -10.30 -39.26 -31.03
CA VAL A 307 -9.87 -40.16 -32.11
C VAL A 307 -8.43 -39.87 -32.56
N ASN A 308 -7.94 -38.65 -32.37
CA ASN A 308 -6.57 -38.28 -32.71
C ASN A 308 -5.55 -39.18 -31.97
N PRO A 309 -4.75 -40.00 -32.69
CA PRO A 309 -3.80 -40.92 -32.07
C PRO A 309 -2.73 -40.23 -31.21
N ALA A 310 -2.43 -38.95 -31.48
CA ALA A 310 -1.47 -38.17 -30.71
C ALA A 310 -1.91 -37.96 -29.25
N ASN A 311 -3.23 -37.93 -29.00
CA ASN A 311 -3.79 -37.67 -27.67
C ASN A 311 -3.89 -38.93 -26.79
N ARG A 312 -3.68 -40.12 -27.38
CA ARG A 312 -3.73 -41.43 -26.69
C ARG A 312 -4.97 -41.58 -25.79
N VAL A 313 -6.15 -41.24 -26.34
CA VAL A 313 -7.45 -41.36 -25.65
C VAL A 313 -8.21 -42.58 -26.15
N ALA A 314 -8.83 -42.48 -27.33
CA ALA A 314 -9.60 -43.59 -27.90
C ALA A 314 -8.70 -44.58 -28.66
N VAL A 315 -7.64 -44.08 -29.31
CA VAL A 315 -6.66 -44.88 -30.04
C VAL A 315 -5.31 -44.82 -29.31
N ILE A 316 -4.80 -45.98 -28.90
CA ILE A 316 -3.53 -46.13 -28.18
C ILE A 316 -2.68 -47.12 -28.97
N ASP A 317 -1.50 -46.67 -29.43
CA ASP A 317 -0.54 -47.50 -30.17
C ASP A 317 -1.16 -48.22 -31.40
N GLY A 318 -2.09 -47.53 -32.09
CA GLY A 318 -2.76 -48.03 -33.30
C GLY A 318 -3.97 -48.93 -33.05
N GLN A 319 -4.30 -49.23 -31.79
CA GLN A 319 -5.48 -50.02 -31.40
C GLN A 319 -6.50 -49.15 -30.65
N ILE A 320 -7.78 -49.48 -30.77
CA ILE A 320 -8.83 -48.78 -30.02
C ILE A 320 -8.86 -49.33 -28.60
N SER A 321 -8.90 -48.43 -27.61
CA SER A 321 -8.98 -48.81 -26.20
C SER A 321 -10.26 -49.61 -25.92
N PRO A 322 -10.16 -50.86 -25.43
CA PRO A 322 -11.34 -51.67 -25.09
C PRO A 322 -12.22 -51.02 -24.02
N GLU A 323 -11.61 -50.31 -23.07
CA GLU A 323 -12.31 -49.58 -22.02
C GLU A 323 -13.12 -48.40 -22.59
N PHE A 324 -12.58 -47.72 -23.61
CA PHE A 324 -13.27 -46.61 -24.27
C PHE A 324 -14.49 -47.08 -25.06
N ILE A 325 -14.37 -48.22 -25.77
CA ILE A 325 -15.49 -48.85 -26.49
C ILE A 325 -16.59 -49.27 -25.49
N PHE A 326 -16.21 -49.97 -24.42
CA PHE A 326 -17.14 -50.48 -23.42
C PHE A 326 -17.94 -49.35 -22.75
N ASN A 327 -17.26 -48.30 -22.26
CA ASN A 327 -17.92 -47.20 -21.54
C ASN A 327 -18.78 -46.31 -22.45
N LEU A 328 -18.53 -46.28 -23.76
CA LEU A 328 -19.42 -45.59 -24.70
C LEU A 328 -20.60 -46.47 -25.16
N GLY A 329 -20.59 -47.77 -24.86
CA GLY A 329 -21.59 -48.72 -25.35
C GLY A 329 -21.48 -48.98 -26.85
N LEU A 330 -20.25 -48.93 -27.37
CA LEU A 330 -19.93 -49.23 -28.77
C LEU A 330 -19.73 -50.74 -28.97
N ASP A 331 -20.06 -51.24 -30.16
CA ASP A 331 -19.88 -52.65 -30.53
C ASP A 331 -18.44 -52.88 -31.03
N SER A 332 -17.68 -53.72 -30.32
CA SER A 332 -16.27 -54.01 -30.63
C SER A 332 -16.08 -54.68 -31.99
N ASP A 333 -17.11 -55.37 -32.50
CA ASP A 333 -17.01 -56.12 -33.76
C ASP A 333 -17.27 -55.23 -34.99
N VAL A 334 -17.83 -54.03 -34.77
CA VAL A 334 -18.22 -53.08 -35.83
C VAL A 334 -17.29 -51.87 -35.89
N VAL A 335 -16.67 -51.50 -34.77
CA VAL A 335 -15.88 -50.27 -34.65
C VAL A 335 -14.44 -50.50 -35.11
N THR A 336 -14.01 -49.69 -36.08
CA THR A 336 -12.65 -49.62 -36.62
C THR A 336 -12.11 -48.19 -36.45
N PRO A 337 -10.77 -47.97 -36.50
CA PRO A 337 -10.21 -46.63 -36.33
C PRO A 337 -10.75 -45.60 -37.33
N GLU A 338 -11.13 -46.04 -38.53
CA GLU A 338 -11.63 -45.19 -39.63
C GLU A 338 -13.09 -44.76 -39.42
N ASN A 339 -13.92 -45.61 -38.81
CA ASN A 339 -15.35 -45.32 -38.58
C ASN A 339 -15.66 -44.90 -37.13
N LEU A 340 -14.65 -44.80 -36.26
CA LEU A 340 -14.79 -44.52 -34.83
C LEU A 340 -15.48 -43.17 -34.57
N ALA A 341 -15.07 -42.11 -35.28
CA ALA A 341 -15.64 -40.78 -35.09
C ALA A 341 -17.16 -40.73 -35.40
N GLU A 342 -17.56 -41.37 -36.49
CA GLU A 342 -18.96 -41.46 -36.91
C GLU A 342 -19.79 -42.30 -35.93
N ASN A 343 -19.23 -43.42 -35.46
CA ASN A 343 -19.87 -44.26 -34.46
C ASN A 343 -20.10 -43.54 -33.13
N ILE A 344 -19.14 -42.72 -32.67
CA ILE A 344 -19.33 -41.90 -31.46
C ILE A 344 -20.39 -40.82 -31.69
N LYS A 345 -20.40 -40.17 -32.87
CA LYS A 345 -21.40 -39.15 -33.21
C LYS A 345 -22.82 -39.72 -33.21
N ASN A 346 -22.99 -40.93 -33.74
CA ASN A 346 -24.28 -41.62 -33.80
C ASN A 346 -24.87 -41.96 -32.41
N ILE A 347 -24.06 -42.00 -31.35
CA ILE A 347 -24.56 -42.20 -29.97
C ILE A 347 -25.54 -41.09 -29.58
N PHE A 348 -25.29 -39.86 -30.02
CA PHE A 348 -26.10 -38.69 -29.68
C PHE A 348 -27.41 -38.59 -30.46
N THR A 349 -27.60 -39.45 -31.46
CA THR A 349 -28.77 -39.45 -32.35
C THR A 349 -29.51 -40.79 -32.39
N LYS A 350 -28.98 -41.85 -31.76
CA LYS A 350 -29.53 -43.21 -31.82
C LYS A 350 -30.57 -43.45 -30.72
N ASP A 351 -31.72 -43.99 -31.11
CA ASP A 351 -32.77 -44.43 -30.18
C ASP A 351 -32.27 -45.56 -29.26
N GLY A 352 -32.47 -45.39 -27.94
CA GLY A 352 -32.06 -46.34 -26.90
C GLY A 352 -30.67 -46.13 -26.30
N ALA A 353 -29.88 -45.15 -26.78
CA ALA A 353 -28.66 -44.71 -26.10
C ALA A 353 -28.99 -43.89 -24.84
N ASN A 354 -28.01 -43.68 -23.95
CA ASN A 354 -28.11 -42.75 -22.82
C ASN A 354 -27.13 -41.58 -22.99
N PRO A 355 -27.37 -40.64 -23.94
CA PRO A 355 -26.38 -39.63 -24.35
C PRO A 355 -25.78 -38.84 -23.19
N SER A 356 -26.53 -38.65 -22.10
CA SER A 356 -26.06 -38.02 -20.87
C SER A 356 -24.91 -38.78 -20.20
N TYR A 357 -25.00 -40.11 -20.12
CA TYR A 357 -23.92 -40.94 -19.56
C TYR A 357 -22.67 -40.91 -20.46
N GLN A 358 -22.84 -41.13 -21.77
CA GLN A 358 -21.71 -41.10 -22.70
C GLN A 358 -21.04 -39.73 -22.78
N TYR A 359 -21.84 -38.65 -22.75
CA TYR A 359 -21.30 -37.30 -22.65
C TYR A 359 -20.49 -37.10 -21.36
N ASN A 360 -21.03 -37.49 -20.20
CA ASN A 360 -20.33 -37.35 -18.93
C ASN A 360 -19.01 -38.17 -18.89
N TYR A 361 -19.01 -39.35 -19.51
CA TYR A 361 -17.78 -40.13 -19.68
C TYR A 361 -16.76 -39.42 -20.59
N LEU A 362 -17.19 -38.90 -21.74
CA LEU A 362 -16.33 -38.17 -22.67
C LEU A 362 -15.71 -36.93 -22.01
N ILE A 363 -16.52 -36.11 -21.34
CA ILE A 363 -15.98 -34.91 -20.67
C ILE A 363 -14.96 -35.29 -19.60
N GLU A 364 -15.18 -36.37 -18.85
CA GLU A 364 -14.26 -36.80 -17.79
C GLU A 364 -12.91 -37.24 -18.35
N ILE A 365 -12.89 -38.12 -19.36
CA ILE A 365 -11.64 -38.63 -19.92
C ILE A 365 -10.89 -37.58 -20.73
N LEU A 366 -11.60 -36.78 -21.53
CA LEU A 366 -11.00 -35.82 -22.45
C LEU A 366 -10.40 -34.63 -21.70
N THR A 367 -11.12 -34.08 -20.72
CA THR A 367 -10.62 -32.93 -19.95
C THR A 367 -9.40 -33.30 -19.09
N LYS A 368 -9.37 -34.52 -18.53
CA LYS A 368 -8.20 -35.07 -17.82
C LYS A 368 -6.99 -35.26 -18.76
N LYS A 369 -7.23 -35.44 -20.06
CA LYS A 369 -6.20 -35.55 -21.10
C LYS A 369 -5.82 -34.21 -21.75
N GLY A 370 -6.36 -33.09 -21.25
CA GLY A 370 -5.98 -31.74 -21.68
C GLY A 370 -6.94 -31.08 -22.67
N PHE A 371 -8.08 -31.71 -23.00
CA PHE A 371 -9.09 -31.10 -23.88
C PHE A 371 -9.57 -29.75 -23.32
N GLY A 372 -9.68 -28.75 -24.19
CA GLY A 372 -10.22 -27.44 -23.82
C GLY A 372 -9.90 -26.31 -24.79
N ASN A 373 -8.71 -26.29 -25.40
CA ASN A 373 -8.32 -25.21 -26.31
C ASN A 373 -9.10 -25.24 -27.64
N GLU A 374 -9.56 -26.41 -28.09
CA GLU A 374 -10.42 -26.48 -29.27
C GLU A 374 -11.82 -25.89 -29.01
N MET A 375 -12.26 -25.85 -27.76
CA MET A 375 -13.62 -25.44 -27.39
C MET A 375 -13.89 -23.99 -27.77
N SER A 376 -15.07 -23.73 -28.34
CA SER A 376 -15.53 -22.39 -28.71
C SER A 376 -16.94 -22.13 -28.20
N GLY A 377 -17.47 -20.94 -28.45
CA GLY A 377 -18.88 -20.64 -28.26
C GLY A 377 -19.36 -20.70 -26.81
N VAL A 378 -20.56 -21.24 -26.61
CA VAL A 378 -21.26 -21.25 -25.31
C VAL A 378 -20.53 -22.14 -24.30
N SER A 379 -19.95 -23.25 -24.75
CA SER A 379 -19.23 -24.21 -23.91
C SER A 379 -17.96 -23.56 -23.33
N ALA A 380 -17.18 -22.89 -24.18
CA ALA A 380 -15.98 -22.17 -23.75
C ALA A 380 -16.33 -21.02 -22.79
N LEU A 381 -17.39 -20.27 -23.08
CA LEU A 381 -17.86 -19.20 -22.20
C LEU A 381 -18.25 -19.74 -20.83
N LYS A 382 -19.00 -20.85 -20.78
CA LYS A 382 -19.47 -21.45 -19.53
C LYS A 382 -18.31 -21.95 -18.67
N VAL A 383 -17.30 -22.57 -19.27
CA VAL A 383 -16.06 -22.98 -18.59
C VAL A 383 -15.35 -21.76 -17.98
N LYS A 384 -15.18 -20.68 -18.75
CA LYS A 384 -14.56 -19.43 -18.25
C LYS A 384 -15.35 -18.80 -17.11
N VAL A 385 -16.68 -18.75 -17.18
CA VAL A 385 -17.52 -18.22 -16.09
C VAL A 385 -17.40 -19.10 -14.85
N MET A 386 -17.44 -20.43 -14.98
CA MET A 386 -17.23 -21.36 -13.86
C MET A 386 -15.85 -21.16 -13.21
N PHE A 387 -14.80 -20.95 -14.01
CA PHE A 387 -13.46 -20.63 -13.49
C PHE A 387 -13.43 -19.30 -12.72
N MET A 388 -14.11 -18.26 -13.23
CA MET A 388 -14.21 -16.95 -12.58
C MET A 388 -14.78 -17.05 -11.16
N PHE A 389 -15.78 -17.91 -10.96
CA PHE A 389 -16.39 -18.21 -9.67
C PHE A 389 -15.82 -19.48 -9.02
N GLY A 390 -14.61 -19.89 -9.42
CA GLY A 390 -13.92 -21.05 -8.87
C GLY A 390 -13.28 -20.79 -7.51
N PRO A 391 -12.60 -21.80 -6.93
CA PRO A 391 -11.93 -21.70 -5.64
C PRO A 391 -10.96 -20.53 -5.53
N SER A 392 -10.32 -20.14 -6.62
CA SER A 392 -9.33 -19.05 -6.70
C SER A 392 -9.90 -17.69 -6.33
N LEU A 393 -11.13 -17.36 -6.75
CA LEU A 393 -11.82 -16.14 -6.35
C LEU A 393 -12.07 -16.14 -4.85
N PHE A 394 -12.67 -17.21 -4.33
CA PHE A 394 -13.05 -17.30 -2.93
C PHE A 394 -11.83 -17.33 -2.00
N ALA A 395 -10.77 -18.03 -2.37
CA ALA A 395 -9.52 -18.02 -1.64
C ALA A 395 -8.87 -16.62 -1.66
N SER A 396 -8.92 -15.90 -2.79
CA SER A 396 -8.45 -14.51 -2.86
C SER A 396 -9.32 -13.55 -2.01
N ILE A 397 -10.64 -13.79 -1.89
CA ILE A 397 -11.50 -13.06 -0.96
C ILE A 397 -11.06 -13.35 0.49
N VAL A 398 -10.80 -14.60 0.85
CA VAL A 398 -10.29 -14.98 2.18
C VAL A 398 -8.96 -14.29 2.46
N LEU A 399 -8.03 -14.27 1.50
CA LEU A 399 -6.77 -13.53 1.59
C LEU A 399 -7.03 -12.06 1.95
N VAL A 400 -7.85 -11.35 1.17
CA VAL A 400 -8.17 -9.93 1.40
C VAL A 400 -8.85 -9.70 2.75
N LEU A 401 -9.72 -10.60 3.18
CA LEU A 401 -10.37 -10.54 4.50
C LEU A 401 -9.36 -10.72 5.64
N CYS A 402 -8.48 -11.73 5.56
CA CYS A 402 -7.43 -11.97 6.54
C CYS A 402 -6.46 -10.78 6.64
N VAL A 403 -6.06 -10.19 5.51
CA VAL A 403 -5.26 -8.95 5.48
C VAL A 403 -5.98 -7.84 6.24
N SER A 404 -7.24 -7.59 5.90
CA SER A 404 -8.02 -6.50 6.50
C SER A 404 -8.25 -6.70 8.00
N MET A 405 -8.61 -7.91 8.43
CA MET A 405 -8.89 -8.23 9.83
C MET A 405 -7.62 -8.09 10.68
N THR A 406 -6.52 -8.69 10.23
CA THR A 406 -5.22 -8.59 10.90
C THR A 406 -4.72 -7.14 10.93
N THR A 407 -4.90 -6.40 9.83
CA THR A 407 -4.54 -4.97 9.76
C THR A 407 -5.30 -4.16 10.80
N ASN A 408 -6.62 -4.32 10.89
CA ASN A 408 -7.44 -3.59 11.85
C ASN A 408 -7.19 -4.00 13.30
N ALA A 409 -6.79 -5.25 13.53
CA ALA A 409 -6.45 -5.75 14.86
C ALA A 409 -5.13 -5.16 15.36
N LEU A 410 -4.10 -5.14 14.52
CA LEU A 410 -2.75 -4.70 14.90
C LEU A 410 -2.52 -3.20 14.72
N TYR A 411 -3.32 -2.50 13.91
CA TYR A 411 -3.31 -1.05 13.72
C TYR A 411 -4.69 -0.40 14.00
N PRO A 412 -5.14 -0.39 15.27
CA PRO A 412 -6.46 0.14 15.64
C PRO A 412 -6.50 1.68 15.78
N LYS A 413 -5.86 2.45 14.87
CA LYS A 413 -5.70 3.92 14.96
C LYS A 413 -7.03 4.66 15.17
N TYR A 414 -8.09 4.24 14.47
CA TYR A 414 -9.40 4.90 14.50
C TYR A 414 -10.43 4.18 15.39
N LYS A 415 -10.01 3.17 16.15
CA LYS A 415 -10.89 2.43 17.04
C LYS A 415 -11.00 3.17 18.37
N ILE A 416 -12.06 3.94 18.56
CA ILE A 416 -12.29 4.68 19.81
C ILE A 416 -12.85 3.75 20.88
N ARG A 417 -12.35 3.92 22.11
CA ARG A 417 -12.92 3.39 23.34
C ARG A 417 -13.13 4.52 24.34
N THR A 418 -14.09 4.33 25.21
CA THR A 418 -14.34 5.23 26.33
C THR A 418 -13.77 4.58 27.57
N PHE A 419 -12.82 5.25 28.21
CA PHE A 419 -12.15 4.83 29.42
C PHE A 419 -12.77 5.58 30.60
N LEU A 420 -13.29 4.84 31.57
CA LEU A 420 -13.79 5.35 32.83
C LEU A 420 -12.75 5.05 33.92
N ILE A 421 -12.01 6.07 34.32
CA ILE A 421 -10.92 6.01 35.28
C ILE A 421 -11.46 6.47 36.64
N THR A 422 -11.59 5.54 37.59
CA THR A 422 -11.92 5.85 38.98
C THR A 422 -10.63 6.06 39.75
N THR A 423 -10.43 7.25 40.32
CA THR A 423 -9.17 7.68 40.94
C THR A 423 -9.41 8.48 42.22
N ASN A 424 -8.44 8.48 43.13
CA ASN A 424 -8.41 9.37 44.29
C ASN A 424 -7.71 10.71 43.99
N SER A 425 -6.97 10.80 42.88
CA SER A 425 -6.14 11.94 42.50
C SER A 425 -6.55 12.49 41.12
N PRO A 426 -7.79 13.00 40.96
CA PRO A 426 -8.31 13.43 39.66
C PRO A 426 -7.52 14.57 39.02
N LYS A 427 -6.96 15.48 39.83
CA LYS A 427 -6.16 16.61 39.35
C LYS A 427 -4.88 16.15 38.67
N GLU A 428 -4.21 15.16 39.24
CA GLU A 428 -2.96 14.60 38.70
C GLU A 428 -3.21 13.80 37.42
N MET A 429 -4.32 13.06 37.37
CA MET A 429 -4.79 12.37 36.16
C MET A 429 -5.09 13.33 35.01
N ASN A 430 -5.86 14.38 35.27
CA ASN A 430 -6.16 15.40 34.26
C ASN A 430 -4.89 16.08 33.74
N LYS A 431 -3.96 16.41 34.66
CA LYS A 431 -2.67 16.97 34.29
C LYS A 431 -1.88 16.01 33.38
N THR A 432 -1.80 14.73 33.74
CA THR A 432 -1.10 13.71 32.95
C THR A 432 -1.68 13.59 31.53
N LEU A 433 -3.01 13.57 31.40
CA LEU A 433 -3.69 13.52 30.11
C LEU A 433 -3.38 14.76 29.24
N LEU A 434 -3.42 15.95 29.85
CA LEU A 434 -3.14 17.21 29.16
C LEU A 434 -1.66 17.36 28.79
N ASP A 435 -0.75 16.98 29.68
CA ASP A 435 0.71 17.00 29.45
C ASP A 435 1.09 16.05 28.31
N LYS A 436 0.36 14.94 28.15
CA LYS A 436 0.50 14.06 27.00
C LYS A 436 -0.12 14.60 25.71
N GLY A 437 -0.75 15.76 25.75
CA GLY A 437 -1.31 16.42 24.57
C GLY A 437 -2.67 15.86 24.15
N TYR A 438 -3.40 15.21 25.06
CA TYR A 438 -4.80 14.86 24.81
C TYR A 438 -5.65 16.13 24.78
N GLN A 439 -6.41 16.31 23.69
CA GLN A 439 -7.12 17.57 23.41
C GLN A 439 -8.64 17.46 23.43
N ASN A 440 -9.17 16.24 23.48
CA ASN A 440 -10.62 16.07 23.49
C ASN A 440 -11.16 16.29 24.90
N ASP A 441 -12.47 16.33 25.02
CA ASP A 441 -13.13 16.53 26.31
C ASP A 441 -12.73 15.44 27.31
N ILE A 442 -12.36 15.90 28.50
CA ILE A 442 -12.14 15.11 29.69
C ILE A 442 -13.27 15.46 30.65
N VAL A 443 -14.14 14.50 30.95
CA VAL A 443 -15.27 14.73 31.86
C VAL A 443 -14.95 14.09 33.20
N SER A 444 -14.99 14.87 34.27
CA SER A 444 -14.79 14.38 35.63
C SER A 444 -16.07 14.54 36.44
N TRP A 445 -16.48 13.47 37.14
CA TRP A 445 -17.56 13.50 38.12
C TRP A 445 -17.05 13.03 39.47
N ASP A 446 -17.42 13.75 40.52
CA ASP A 446 -17.13 13.33 41.89
C ASP A 446 -18.20 12.34 42.36
N GLY A 447 -17.75 11.21 42.88
CA GLY A 447 -18.61 10.15 43.39
C GLY A 447 -18.25 9.78 44.82
N THR A 448 -19.26 9.33 45.56
CA THR A 448 -19.07 8.65 46.84
C THR A 448 -19.13 7.15 46.60
N ASN A 449 -18.02 6.46 46.85
CA ASN A 449 -17.96 5.01 46.76
C ASN A 449 -17.99 4.42 48.18
N ARG A 450 -18.77 3.37 48.37
CA ARG A 450 -18.90 2.68 49.66
C ARG A 450 -18.05 1.42 49.64
N ILE A 451 -16.91 1.46 50.32
CA ILE A 451 -16.01 0.31 50.48
C ILE A 451 -15.88 0.02 51.96
N ASN A 452 -16.10 -1.23 52.38
CA ASN A 452 -15.97 -1.68 53.78
C ASN A 452 -16.70 -0.77 54.80
N ARG A 453 -17.92 -0.33 54.47
CA ARG A 453 -18.76 0.58 55.28
C ARG A 453 -18.26 2.03 55.42
N ASN A 454 -17.10 2.37 54.86
CA ASN A 454 -16.60 3.75 54.78
C ASN A 454 -16.98 4.41 53.44
N TYR A 455 -17.27 5.71 53.50
CA TYR A 455 -17.43 6.54 52.32
C TYR A 455 -16.06 7.04 51.88
N LEU A 456 -15.58 6.60 50.71
CA LEU A 456 -14.45 7.22 50.04
C LEU A 456 -14.96 8.15 48.94
N HIS A 457 -14.53 9.41 48.98
CA HIS A 457 -14.66 10.29 47.82
C HIS A 457 -13.67 9.82 46.76
N ARG A 458 -14.20 9.36 45.62
CA ARG A 458 -13.40 9.01 44.44
C ARG A 458 -14.03 9.71 43.23
N SER A 459 -13.20 10.22 42.35
CA SER A 459 -13.69 10.84 41.11
C SER A 459 -13.64 9.82 39.97
N VAL A 460 -14.60 9.91 39.07
CA VAL A 460 -14.63 9.15 37.82
C VAL A 460 -14.30 10.11 36.69
N ILE A 461 -13.20 9.85 36.00
CA ILE A 461 -12.79 10.57 34.80
C ILE A 461 -13.19 9.72 33.59
N MET A 462 -14.02 10.29 32.72
CA MET A 462 -14.39 9.72 31.44
C MET A 462 -13.57 10.37 30.34
N VAL A 463 -12.89 9.53 29.57
CA VAL A 463 -12.05 9.96 28.45
C VAL A 463 -12.34 9.07 27.25
N SER A 464 -12.50 9.65 26.07
CA SER A 464 -12.70 8.87 24.83
C SER A 464 -11.50 9.04 23.91
N MET A 465 -10.77 7.95 23.65
CA MET A 465 -9.58 8.01 22.80
C MET A 465 -9.44 6.75 21.94
N SER A 466 -8.56 6.79 20.95
CA SER A 466 -8.23 5.58 20.19
C SER A 466 -7.51 4.57 21.08
N VAL A 467 -7.69 3.27 20.81
CA VAL A 467 -6.95 2.20 21.50
C VAL A 467 -5.45 2.42 21.43
N MET A 468 -4.95 2.83 20.27
CA MET A 468 -3.52 3.10 20.08
C MET A 468 -3.00 4.26 20.94
N ASN A 469 -3.82 5.30 21.14
CA ASN A 469 -3.45 6.43 21.99
C ASN A 469 -3.45 6.02 23.47
N TRP A 470 -4.40 5.16 23.88
CA TRP A 470 -4.46 4.62 25.22
C TRP A 470 -3.22 3.80 25.59
N ASP A 471 -2.80 2.89 24.71
CA ASP A 471 -1.64 2.03 24.92
C ASP A 471 -0.34 2.83 25.19
N LEU A 472 -0.25 4.06 24.69
CA LEU A 472 0.89 4.96 24.90
C LEU A 472 0.91 5.64 26.27
N ILE A 473 -0.26 5.82 26.89
CA ILE A 473 -0.40 6.60 28.14
C ILE A 473 -0.79 5.74 29.34
N GLU A 474 -1.28 4.52 29.13
CA GLU A 474 -1.80 3.64 30.18
C GLU A 474 -0.82 3.46 31.35
N LYS A 475 0.45 3.22 31.05
CA LYS A 475 1.49 3.08 32.07
C LYS A 475 1.61 4.34 32.93
N GLU A 476 1.50 5.52 32.32
CA GLU A 476 1.63 6.79 33.05
C GLU A 476 0.40 7.13 33.88
N ILE A 477 -0.78 6.71 33.43
CA ILE A 477 -2.01 6.78 34.22
C ILE A 477 -1.86 5.98 35.52
N PHE A 478 -1.30 4.75 35.45
CA PHE A 478 -1.05 3.96 36.65
C PHE A 478 0.12 4.48 37.51
N LEU A 479 1.08 5.20 36.93
CA LEU A 479 2.17 5.82 37.70
C LEU A 479 1.66 7.00 38.55
N ALA A 480 0.70 7.77 38.04
CA ALA A 480 0.14 8.90 38.77
C ALA A 480 -0.95 8.49 39.79
N ASP A 481 -1.63 7.36 39.62
CA ASP A 481 -2.43 6.75 40.70
C ASP A 481 -2.41 5.20 40.60
N PRO A 482 -1.56 4.52 41.39
CA PRO A 482 -1.49 3.05 41.40
C PRO A 482 -2.80 2.36 41.83
N HIS A 483 -3.70 3.07 42.50
CA HIS A 483 -5.00 2.57 42.94
C HIS A 483 -6.15 2.96 42.01
N ALA A 484 -5.83 3.54 40.85
CA ALA A 484 -6.82 3.84 39.82
C ALA A 484 -7.43 2.55 39.26
N LYS A 485 -8.74 2.59 39.01
CA LYS A 485 -9.48 1.50 38.35
C LYS A 485 -10.01 1.99 37.02
N ILE A 486 -9.78 1.23 35.95
CA ILE A 486 -10.11 1.64 34.59
C ILE A 486 -11.13 0.66 34.01
N ASN A 487 -12.31 1.16 33.66
CA ASN A 487 -13.31 0.39 32.91
C ASN A 487 -13.32 0.83 31.45
N VAL A 488 -13.15 -0.10 30.52
CA VAL A 488 -13.11 0.16 29.08
C VAL A 488 -14.45 -0.15 28.43
N LEU A 489 -15.12 0.87 27.92
CA LEU A 489 -16.41 0.74 27.24
C LEU A 489 -16.24 0.81 25.70
N LYS A 490 -17.05 0.00 24.99
CA LYS A 490 -17.11 0.06 23.52
C LYS A 490 -17.88 1.29 23.06
N THR A 491 -17.17 2.25 22.48
CA THR A 491 -17.79 3.42 21.84
C THR A 491 -18.31 3.03 20.46
N LYS A 492 -19.62 3.18 20.23
CA LYS A 492 -20.23 2.89 18.92
C LYS A 492 -19.90 3.97 17.89
N ALA A 493 -20.00 5.24 18.29
CA ALA A 493 -19.67 6.40 17.50
C ALA A 493 -19.44 7.61 18.40
N VAL A 494 -18.58 8.53 17.97
CA VAL A 494 -18.47 9.88 18.54
C VAL A 494 -18.97 10.85 17.47
N LYS A 495 -19.96 11.67 17.80
CA LYS A 495 -20.50 12.72 16.92
C LYS A 495 -20.09 14.08 17.48
N GLY A 496 -19.53 14.94 16.64
CA GLY A 496 -18.99 16.24 17.05
C GLY A 496 -17.52 16.39 16.70
N ILE A 497 -16.88 17.42 17.26
CA ILE A 497 -15.44 17.66 17.09
C ILE A 497 -14.68 16.62 17.91
N PHE A 498 -13.85 15.82 17.25
CA PHE A 498 -13.02 14.82 17.91
C PHE A 498 -11.67 14.71 17.20
N ASN A 499 -10.60 14.93 17.94
CA ASN A 499 -9.22 14.81 17.48
C ASN A 499 -8.74 13.37 17.73
N TYR A 500 -8.49 12.65 16.63
CA TYR A 500 -7.97 11.29 16.67
C TYR A 500 -6.47 11.23 16.95
N GLU A 501 -5.78 12.34 16.74
CA GLU A 501 -4.36 12.47 17.00
C GLU A 501 -4.16 13.17 18.33
N ILE A 502 -3.36 12.55 19.20
CA ILE A 502 -2.80 13.25 20.35
C ILE A 502 -1.90 14.34 19.79
N LYS A 503 -2.06 15.57 20.26
CA LYS A 503 -1.15 16.65 19.90
C LYS A 503 0.22 16.26 20.43
N LYS A 504 1.16 15.92 19.53
CA LYS A 504 2.57 15.73 19.88
C LYS A 504 3.16 17.09 20.20
N ASN A 505 2.77 17.66 21.33
CA ASN A 505 3.03 19.04 21.69
C ASN A 505 4.45 19.27 22.22
N ASP A 506 5.43 18.46 21.79
CA ASP A 506 6.71 18.41 22.48
C ASP A 506 7.94 18.22 21.60
N GLU A 507 7.95 17.63 20.40
CA GLU A 507 9.25 17.57 19.68
C GLU A 507 9.69 18.97 19.23
N ARG A 508 8.78 19.75 18.62
CA ARG A 508 9.10 21.12 18.21
C ARG A 508 9.20 22.06 19.40
N ASP A 509 8.34 21.92 20.41
CA ASP A 509 8.32 22.81 21.57
C ASP A 509 9.46 22.50 22.56
N ILE A 510 9.91 21.24 22.68
CA ILE A 510 11.15 20.89 23.40
C ILE A 510 12.34 21.45 22.63
N ILE A 511 12.40 21.29 21.31
CA ILE A 511 13.50 21.82 20.50
C ILE A 511 13.50 23.35 20.51
N HIS A 512 12.32 23.99 20.46
CA HIS A 512 12.17 25.43 20.57
C HIS A 512 12.67 25.90 21.95
N ARG A 513 12.24 25.26 23.03
CA ARG A 513 12.76 25.54 24.38
C ARG A 513 14.26 25.27 24.51
N GLN A 514 14.81 24.27 23.82
CA GLN A 514 16.25 23.99 23.80
C GLN A 514 17.01 25.10 23.07
N VAL A 515 16.50 25.57 21.92
CA VAL A 515 17.09 26.67 21.15
C VAL A 515 16.95 28.00 21.89
N GLU A 516 15.82 28.26 22.54
CA GLU A 516 15.59 29.48 23.33
C GLU A 516 16.46 29.54 24.60
N ARG A 517 16.82 28.39 25.17
CA ARG A 517 17.70 28.32 26.35
C ARG A 517 19.18 28.41 26.00
N ASP A 518 19.55 28.19 24.74
CA ASP A 518 20.93 28.29 24.27
C ASP A 518 21.21 29.71 23.76
N GLU A 519 21.75 30.56 24.64
CA GLU A 519 22.07 31.95 24.33
C GLU A 519 23.01 32.08 23.12
N VAL A 520 23.94 31.13 22.93
CA VAL A 520 24.90 31.14 21.82
C VAL A 520 24.19 30.86 20.49
N GLU A 521 23.24 29.93 20.47
CA GLU A 521 22.46 29.65 19.26
C GLU A 521 21.48 30.78 18.91
N LEU A 522 20.85 31.43 19.91
CA LEU A 522 20.03 32.63 19.70
C LEU A 522 20.84 33.77 19.08
N GLU A 523 22.06 34.00 19.57
CA GLU A 523 22.94 35.04 19.06
C GLU A 523 23.36 34.76 17.60
N LYS A 524 23.65 33.49 17.26
CA LYS A 524 23.89 33.08 15.86
C LYS A 524 22.67 33.32 14.97
N ILE A 525 21.46 33.00 15.44
CA ILE A 525 20.22 33.23 14.70
C ILE A 525 20.04 34.73 14.42
N ARG A 526 20.29 35.59 15.43
CA ARG A 526 20.27 37.05 15.28
C ARG A 526 21.30 37.56 14.28
N GLN A 527 22.54 37.09 14.36
CA GLN A 527 23.59 37.49 13.42
C GLN A 527 23.25 37.09 11.97
N ILE A 528 22.73 35.88 11.76
CA ILE A 528 22.27 35.43 10.44
C ILE A 528 21.09 36.28 9.96
N ALA A 529 20.17 36.66 10.86
CA ALA A 529 19.05 37.55 10.53
C ALA A 529 19.53 38.93 10.08
N ILE A 530 20.50 39.53 10.80
CA ILE A 530 21.10 40.82 10.49
C ILE A 530 21.81 40.79 9.13
N VAL A 531 22.63 39.77 8.87
CA VAL A 531 23.33 39.61 7.59
C VAL A 531 22.33 39.48 6.43
N LYS A 532 21.27 38.69 6.63
CA LYS A 532 20.24 38.46 5.60
C LYS A 532 19.42 39.73 5.34
N TYR A 533 19.08 40.47 6.39
CA TYR A 533 18.41 41.77 6.31
C TYR A 533 19.26 42.79 5.55
N ASN A 534 20.54 42.90 5.89
CA ASN A 534 21.48 43.81 5.20
C ASN A 534 21.63 43.47 3.71
N LYS A 535 21.75 42.18 3.37
CA LYS A 535 21.82 41.71 1.98
C LYS A 535 20.53 42.00 1.20
N GLU A 536 19.36 41.91 1.83
CA GLU A 536 18.09 42.25 1.21
C GLU A 536 17.92 43.77 1.02
N ASN A 537 18.33 44.57 2.01
CA ASN A 537 18.37 46.02 1.91
C ASN A 537 19.33 46.49 0.81
N GLU A 538 20.51 45.89 0.67
CA GLU A 538 21.39 46.18 -0.47
C GLU A 538 20.72 45.88 -1.81
N LYS A 539 20.02 44.74 -1.93
CA LYS A 539 19.28 44.39 -3.15
C LYS A 539 18.17 45.41 -3.44
N ILE A 540 17.47 45.88 -2.41
CA ILE A 540 16.43 46.91 -2.54
C ILE A 540 17.03 48.26 -2.92
N ASN A 541 18.14 48.66 -2.30
CA ASN A 541 18.85 49.90 -2.61
C ASN A 541 19.44 49.87 -4.03
N LYS A 542 20.02 48.75 -4.46
CA LYS A 542 20.44 48.54 -5.86
C LYS A 542 19.26 48.60 -6.85
N LYS A 543 18.07 48.12 -6.47
CA LYS A 543 16.84 48.27 -7.28
C LYS A 543 16.32 49.70 -7.29
N ARG A 544 16.35 50.41 -6.16
CA ARG A 544 15.98 51.83 -6.05
C ARG A 544 16.92 52.68 -6.90
N SER A 545 18.24 52.53 -6.77
CA SER A 545 19.22 53.30 -7.57
C SER A 545 19.07 53.04 -9.07
N LYS A 546 18.80 51.80 -9.50
CA LYS A 546 18.47 51.49 -10.90
C LYS A 546 17.16 52.15 -11.35
N LYS A 547 16.13 52.21 -10.49
CA LYS A 547 14.86 52.87 -10.78
C LYS A 547 15.02 54.40 -10.85
N THR A 548 15.77 55.00 -9.93
CA THR A 548 16.08 56.44 -9.92
C THR A 548 16.90 56.83 -11.14
N LYS A 549 17.92 56.04 -11.51
CA LYS A 549 18.68 56.23 -12.76
C LYS A 549 17.82 56.09 -14.03
N LYS A 550 16.79 55.23 -14.00
CA LYS A 550 15.84 55.07 -15.11
C LYS A 550 14.89 56.28 -15.19
N ILE A 551 14.42 56.78 -14.03
CA ILE A 551 13.59 57.98 -13.96
C ILE A 551 14.39 59.19 -14.41
N SER A 552 15.61 59.42 -13.90
CA SER A 552 16.46 60.55 -14.33
C SER A 552 16.80 60.51 -15.82
N LYS A 553 17.04 59.32 -16.40
CA LYS A 553 17.18 59.16 -17.86
C LYS A 553 15.91 59.56 -18.63
N ILE A 554 14.73 59.29 -18.08
CA ILE A 554 13.46 59.68 -18.71
C ILE A 554 13.23 61.19 -18.55
N THR A 555 13.47 61.76 -17.36
CA THR A 555 13.34 63.21 -17.12
C THR A 555 14.31 64.00 -18.00
N ASN A 556 15.57 63.58 -18.11
CA ASN A 556 16.55 64.24 -18.99
C ASN A 556 16.18 64.11 -20.48
N LYS A 557 15.48 63.04 -20.88
CA LYS A 557 14.99 62.86 -22.27
C LYS A 557 13.74 63.71 -22.57
N ILE A 558 12.97 64.07 -21.55
CA ILE A 558 11.83 64.99 -21.65
C ILE A 558 12.34 66.45 -21.65
N VAL A 559 13.23 66.81 -20.73
CA VAL A 559 13.85 68.15 -20.67
C VAL A 559 14.73 68.44 -21.89
N GLY A 560 15.45 67.44 -22.41
CA GLY A 560 16.20 67.57 -23.66
C GLY A 560 15.29 67.79 -24.89
N LYS A 561 14.08 67.21 -24.90
CA LYS A 561 13.09 67.44 -25.96
C LYS A 561 12.40 68.81 -25.88
N ASP A 562 12.28 69.39 -24.68
CA ASP A 562 11.74 70.74 -24.52
C ASP A 562 12.75 71.84 -24.88
N ASN A 563 14.05 71.57 -24.75
CA ASN A 563 15.10 72.48 -25.23
C ASN A 563 15.25 72.46 -26.77
N ASP A 564 15.06 71.31 -27.42
CA ASP A 564 15.07 71.21 -28.90
C ASP A 564 13.84 71.86 -29.56
N LYS A 565 12.74 72.07 -28.82
CA LYS A 565 11.55 72.79 -29.31
C LYS A 565 11.59 74.31 -29.13
N LYS A 566 12.63 74.86 -28.48
CA LYS A 566 12.85 76.32 -28.38
C LYS A 566 13.90 76.85 -29.36
N ILE A 567 14.44 76.01 -30.24
CA ILE A 567 15.43 76.38 -31.27
C ILE A 567 14.91 76.09 -32.69
N GLN A 568 13.58 76.05 -32.88
CA GLN A 568 12.97 76.10 -34.23
C GLN A 568 12.00 77.26 -34.34
#